data_AF-A0A8H7LCF2-F1
#
_entry.id   AF-A0A8H7LCF2-F1
#
_cell.length_a   1.000
_cell.length_b   1.000
_cell.length_c   1.000
_cell.angle_alpha   90.00
_cell.angle_beta   90.00
_cell.angle_gamma   90.00
#
_symmetry.space_group_name_H-M   'P 1'
#
loop_
_entity.id
_entity.type
_entity.pdbx_description
1 polymer ?
#
loop_
_entity_poly.entity_id
_entity_poly.type
_entity_poly.pdbx_seq_one_letter_code
_entity_poly.pdbx_strand_id
1 'polypeptide(L)'
;MSIPPQITNFLSSIDKSTSGVQALRIFEQQTGLPRSYAVLGAAGGYFVLVFLNIAGIGQLLSNIAGLVVPGYYSLIALESRGTADDTALLTYWVVFAFLNVIEFWSRAILYWVPFYFLFKTVFLLYIGIPSLGGAKIVYEAVIRPLSQTYIVKNRSLNKAVNDAAEAASTSVEI
;
A
#
# COMPACT_ATOMS: atom_id res chain seq x y z
N MET A 1 9.32 -16.64 -30.90
CA MET A 1 8.10 -17.07 -30.18
C MET A 1 7.20 -15.84 -30.07
N SER A 2 6.05 -15.80 -30.73
CA SER A 2 5.13 -14.66 -30.65
C SER A 2 4.47 -14.62 -29.27
N ILE A 3 4.48 -13.45 -28.64
CA ILE A 3 3.92 -13.26 -27.30
C ILE A 3 2.38 -13.34 -27.40
N PRO A 4 1.70 -14.04 -26.48
CA PRO A 4 0.24 -14.08 -26.42
C PRO A 4 -0.42 -12.68 -26.43
N PRO A 5 -1.57 -12.51 -27.10
CA PRO A 5 -2.22 -11.21 -27.26
C PRO A 5 -2.62 -10.54 -25.92
N GLN A 6 -2.88 -11.33 -24.88
CA GLN A 6 -3.17 -10.82 -23.54
C GLN A 6 -1.95 -10.11 -22.93
N ILE A 7 -0.76 -10.69 -23.11
CA ILE A 7 0.48 -10.12 -22.60
C ILE A 7 0.82 -8.87 -23.40
N THR A 8 0.64 -8.85 -24.72
CA THR A 8 0.88 -7.64 -25.53
C THR A 8 -0.06 -6.50 -25.13
N ASN A 9 -1.32 -6.78 -24.80
CA ASN A 9 -2.28 -5.77 -24.33
C ASN A 9 -1.91 -5.21 -22.94
N PHE A 10 -1.37 -6.06 -22.07
CA PHE A 10 -0.89 -5.63 -20.77
C PHE A 10 0.39 -4.78 -20.88
N LEU A 11 1.36 -5.21 -21.70
CA LEU A 11 2.59 -4.47 -21.97
C LEU A 11 2.28 -3.08 -22.56
N SER A 12 1.37 -3.00 -23.54
CA SER A 12 0.98 -1.72 -24.14
C SER A 12 0.25 -0.80 -23.15
N SER A 13 -0.49 -1.35 -22.19
CA SER A 13 -1.11 -0.59 -21.10
C SER A 13 -0.06 0.01 -20.16
N ILE A 14 0.98 -0.76 -19.83
CA ILE A 14 2.12 -0.25 -19.04
C ILE A 14 2.83 0.86 -19.83
N ASP A 15 3.12 0.65 -21.11
CA ASP A 15 3.81 1.63 -21.95
C ASP A 15 2.99 2.93 -22.08
N LYS A 16 1.66 2.83 -22.16
CA LYS A 16 0.75 3.98 -22.17
C LYS A 16 0.78 4.74 -20.84
N SER A 17 0.64 4.04 -19.71
CA SER A 17 0.63 4.65 -18.37
C SER A 17 1.97 5.24 -17.96
N THR A 18 3.07 4.68 -18.47
CA THR A 18 4.45 5.12 -18.17
C THR A 18 4.98 6.14 -19.16
N SER A 19 4.16 6.52 -20.15
CA SER A 19 4.56 7.46 -21.20
C SER A 19 5.00 8.81 -20.65
N GLY A 20 4.51 9.25 -19.48
CA GLY A 20 4.90 10.50 -18.82
C GLY A 20 6.24 10.45 -18.06
N VAL A 21 6.83 9.27 -17.85
CA VAL A 21 8.01 9.11 -16.96
C VAL A 21 9.31 9.33 -17.74
N GLN A 22 10.02 10.42 -17.45
CA GLN A 22 11.26 10.78 -18.16
C GLN A 22 12.35 9.70 -18.05
N ALA A 23 12.54 9.11 -16.87
CA ALA A 23 13.54 8.05 -16.64
C ALA A 23 13.32 6.83 -17.55
N LEU A 24 12.07 6.42 -17.76
CA LEU A 24 11.73 5.29 -18.62
C LEU A 24 11.91 5.62 -20.11
N ARG A 25 11.68 6.88 -20.52
CA ARG A 25 11.98 7.33 -21.88
C ARG A 25 13.48 7.29 -22.17
N ILE A 26 14.32 7.70 -21.20
CA ILE A 26 15.78 7.62 -21.32
C ILE A 26 16.23 6.16 -21.47
N PHE A 27 15.67 5.26 -20.65
CA PHE A 27 15.95 3.83 -20.76
C PHE A 27 15.59 3.26 -22.14
N GLU A 28 14.40 3.58 -22.65
CA GLU A 28 13.93 3.14 -23.97
C GLU A 28 14.83 3.67 -25.10
N GLN A 29 15.23 4.94 -25.02
CA GLN A 29 16.13 5.55 -26.00
C GLN A 29 17.54 4.95 -26.00
N GLN A 30 18.08 4.58 -24.84
CA GLN A 30 19.44 4.03 -24.73
C GLN A 30 19.51 2.54 -25.06
N THR A 31 18.51 1.76 -24.65
CA THR A 31 18.54 0.29 -24.79
C THR A 31 17.79 -0.22 -26.01
N GLY A 32 16.90 0.59 -26.59
CA GLY A 32 15.98 0.17 -27.66
C GLY A 32 14.89 -0.80 -27.20
N LEU A 33 14.80 -1.08 -25.89
CA LEU A 33 13.81 -1.98 -25.31
C LEU A 33 12.55 -1.22 -24.86
N PRO A 34 11.35 -1.83 -24.98
CA PRO A 34 10.12 -1.19 -24.51
C PRO A 34 10.14 -0.95 -23.00
N ARG A 35 9.54 0.15 -22.56
CA ARG A 35 9.50 0.57 -21.14
C ARG A 35 8.84 -0.46 -20.24
N SER A 36 7.87 -1.19 -20.76
CA SER A 36 7.20 -2.28 -20.07
C SER A 36 8.17 -3.35 -19.57
N TYR A 37 9.25 -3.65 -20.29
CA TYR A 37 10.29 -4.57 -19.82
C TYR A 37 11.08 -4.00 -18.64
N ALA A 38 11.39 -2.70 -18.64
CA ALA A 38 12.05 -2.05 -17.50
C ALA A 38 11.18 -2.07 -16.25
N VAL A 39 9.88 -1.77 -16.40
CA VAL A 39 8.93 -1.79 -15.27
C VAL A 39 8.75 -3.19 -14.72
N LEU A 40 8.56 -4.19 -15.59
CA LEU A 40 8.42 -5.58 -15.16
C LEU A 40 9.71 -6.13 -14.54
N GLY A 41 10.86 -5.77 -15.12
CA GLY A 41 12.16 -6.13 -14.56
C GLY A 41 12.38 -5.52 -13.19
N ALA A 42 12.06 -4.23 -13.00
CA ALA A 42 12.15 -3.55 -11.72
C ALA A 42 11.18 -4.13 -10.69
N ALA A 43 9.92 -4.39 -11.07
CA ALA A 43 8.93 -5.00 -10.20
C ALA A 43 9.35 -6.42 -9.79
N GLY A 44 9.77 -7.25 -10.76
CA GLY A 44 10.26 -8.60 -10.50
C GLY A 44 11.51 -8.60 -9.61
N GLY A 45 12.48 -7.73 -9.90
CA GLY A 45 13.67 -7.53 -9.09
C GLY A 45 13.34 -7.12 -7.65
N TYR A 46 12.39 -6.20 -7.48
CA TYR A 46 11.90 -5.79 -6.16
C TYR A 46 11.33 -6.99 -5.37
N PHE A 47 10.46 -7.80 -5.97
CA PHE A 47 9.90 -8.98 -5.31
C PHE A 47 10.96 -10.04 -5.01
N VAL A 48 11.96 -10.21 -5.88
CA VAL A 48 13.11 -11.09 -5.63
C VAL A 48 13.92 -10.58 -4.44
N LEU A 49 14.20 -9.29 -4.34
CA LEU A 49 14.93 -8.72 -3.20
C LEU A 49 14.16 -8.90 -1.88
N VAL A 50 12.84 -8.69 -1.91
CA VAL A 50 11.96 -8.96 -0.75
C VAL A 50 12.02 -10.45 -0.37
N PHE A 51 11.94 -11.34 -1.35
CA PHE A 51 11.99 -12.80 -1.15
C PHE A 51 13.31 -13.24 -0.53
N LEU A 52 14.44 -12.71 -1.00
CA LEU A 52 15.77 -13.06 -0.50
C LEU A 52 16.02 -12.54 0.92
N ASN A 53 15.39 -11.42 1.31
CA ASN A 53 15.46 -10.83 2.66
C ASN A 53 16.89 -10.78 3.26
N ILE A 54 17.90 -10.49 2.44
CA ILE A 54 19.30 -10.45 2.88
C ILE A 54 19.49 -9.28 3.84
N ALA A 55 20.08 -9.54 5.01
CA ALA A 55 20.35 -8.54 6.05
C ALA A 55 19.12 -7.72 6.50
N GLY A 56 17.90 -8.26 6.36
CA GLY A 56 16.66 -7.57 6.73
C GLY A 56 16.11 -6.60 5.67
N ILE A 57 16.67 -6.59 4.46
CA ILE A 57 16.18 -5.73 3.37
C ILE A 57 14.72 -6.03 3.00
N GLY A 58 14.25 -7.27 3.18
CA GLY A 58 12.86 -7.65 2.91
C GLY A 58 11.88 -6.93 3.82
N GLN A 59 12.23 -6.74 5.10
CA GLN A 59 11.42 -5.95 6.04
C GLN A 59 11.30 -4.50 5.60
N LEU A 60 12.42 -3.88 5.24
CA LEU A 60 12.46 -2.49 4.78
C LEU A 60 11.62 -2.31 3.51
N LEU A 61 11.87 -3.14 2.50
CA LEU A 61 11.17 -3.05 1.22
C LEU A 61 9.66 -3.29 1.41
N SER A 62 9.27 -4.29 2.21
CA SER A 62 7.87 -4.57 2.52
C SER A 62 7.16 -3.36 3.14
N ASN A 63 7.80 -2.70 4.12
CA ASN A 63 7.26 -1.51 4.75
C ASN A 63 7.20 -0.32 3.78
N ILE A 64 8.18 -0.17 2.88
CA ILE A 64 8.15 0.85 1.82
C ILE A 64 6.94 0.64 0.91
N ALA A 65 6.65 -0.60 0.47
CA ALA A 65 5.46 -0.86 -0.33
C ALA A 65 4.16 -0.53 0.43
N GLY A 66 4.08 -0.95 1.70
CA GLY A 66 2.97 -0.61 2.58
C GLY A 66 2.85 0.87 2.92
N LEU A 67 3.89 1.67 2.73
CA LEU A 67 3.83 3.10 2.95
C LEU A 67 3.48 3.85 1.66
N VAL A 68 4.23 3.58 0.59
CA VAL A 68 4.23 4.39 -0.64
C VAL A 68 2.95 4.19 -1.45
N VAL A 69 2.46 2.96 -1.60
CA VAL A 69 1.25 2.69 -2.40
C VAL A 69 0.01 3.38 -1.83
N PRO A 70 -0.40 3.09 -0.58
CA PRO A 70 -1.53 3.77 0.04
C PRO A 70 -1.24 5.26 0.33
N GLY A 71 0.03 5.62 0.54
CA GLY A 71 0.45 7.02 0.66
C GLY A 71 0.17 7.83 -0.61
N TYR A 72 0.46 7.27 -1.79
CA TYR A 72 0.12 7.89 -3.07
C TYR A 72 -1.40 8.07 -3.23
N TYR A 73 -2.20 7.04 -2.91
CA TYR A 73 -3.66 7.18 -2.91
C TYR A 73 -4.15 8.21 -1.89
N SER A 74 -3.49 8.32 -0.74
CA SER A 74 -3.81 9.33 0.28
C SER A 74 -3.54 10.74 -0.22
N LEU A 75 -2.45 10.97 -0.96
CA LEU A 75 -2.18 12.27 -1.58
C LEU A 75 -3.27 12.65 -2.60
N ILE A 76 -3.71 11.69 -3.42
CA ILE A 76 -4.82 11.92 -4.35
C ILE A 76 -6.13 12.22 -3.59
N ALA A 77 -6.43 11.44 -2.55
CA ALA A 77 -7.64 11.62 -1.76
C ALA A 77 -7.69 13.00 -1.10
N LEU A 78 -6.54 13.51 -0.60
CA LEU A 78 -6.40 14.85 -0.02
C LEU A 78 -6.70 15.98 -1.01
N GLU A 79 -6.49 15.78 -2.30
CA GLU A 79 -6.84 16.74 -3.35
C GLU A 79 -8.28 16.58 -3.85
N SER A 80 -8.94 15.46 -3.50
CA SER A 80 -10.30 15.14 -3.90
C SER A 80 -11.33 15.77 -2.95
N ARG A 81 -12.52 16.11 -3.46
CA ARG A 81 -13.61 16.67 -2.64
C ARG A 81 -14.47 15.60 -1.94
N GLY A 82 -14.19 14.31 -2.17
CA GLY A 82 -15.04 13.20 -1.73
C GLY A 82 -14.46 12.48 -0.52
N THR A 83 -15.31 12.16 0.47
CA THR A 83 -14.87 11.56 1.76
C THR A 83 -14.89 10.03 1.78
N ALA A 84 -15.34 9.38 0.70
CA ALA A 84 -15.46 7.93 0.63
C ALA A 84 -14.08 7.22 0.62
N ASP A 85 -13.10 7.83 -0.04
CA ASP A 85 -11.75 7.29 -0.15
C ASP A 85 -10.99 7.43 1.18
N ASP A 86 -11.26 8.48 1.95
CA ASP A 86 -10.65 8.74 3.26
C ASP A 86 -10.91 7.61 4.26
N THR A 87 -12.15 7.10 4.29
CA THR A 87 -12.53 6.02 5.22
C THR A 87 -11.78 4.73 4.90
N ALA A 88 -11.64 4.39 3.61
CA ALA A 88 -10.91 3.20 3.18
C ALA A 88 -9.42 3.30 3.51
N LEU A 89 -8.82 4.48 3.31
CA LEU A 89 -7.42 4.74 3.62
C LEU A 89 -7.15 4.76 5.12
N LEU A 90 -8.00 5.40 5.93
CA LEU A 90 -7.89 5.35 7.39
C LEU A 90 -8.02 3.93 7.92
N THR A 91 -8.94 3.14 7.36
CA THR A 91 -9.08 1.72 7.70
C THR A 91 -7.78 0.96 7.40
N TYR A 92 -7.18 1.21 6.25
CA TYR A 92 -5.88 0.65 5.90
C TYR A 92 -4.80 1.03 6.92
N TRP A 93 -4.67 2.32 7.27
CA TRP A 93 -3.63 2.77 8.19
C TRP A 93 -3.75 2.14 9.59
N VAL A 94 -4.98 1.91 10.06
CA VAL A 94 -5.22 1.18 11.32
C VAL A 94 -4.76 -0.27 11.21
N VAL A 95 -5.10 -0.97 10.11
CA VAL A 95 -4.65 -2.35 9.86
C VAL A 95 -3.13 -2.42 9.74
N PHE A 96 -2.53 -1.49 9.01
CA PHE A 96 -1.08 -1.40 8.83
C PHE A 96 -0.36 -1.19 10.17
N ALA A 97 -0.85 -0.27 11.01
CA ALA A 97 -0.27 -0.02 12.33
C ALA A 97 -0.33 -1.28 13.22
N PHE A 98 -1.48 -1.97 13.24
CA PHE A 98 -1.65 -3.22 13.98
C PHE A 98 -0.66 -4.30 13.53
N LEU A 99 -0.48 -4.50 12.22
CA LEU A 99 0.48 -5.45 11.68
C LEU A 99 1.92 -5.09 12.03
N ASN A 100 2.27 -3.81 12.04
CA ASN A 100 3.61 -3.37 12.44
C ASN A 100 3.89 -3.58 13.93
N VAL A 101 2.87 -3.58 14.79
CA VAL A 101 3.05 -3.99 16.20
C VAL A 101 3.36 -5.48 16.29
N ILE A 102 2.63 -6.33 15.54
CA ILE A 102 2.92 -7.78 15.46
C ILE A 102 4.31 -8.04 14.87
N GLU A 103 4.78 -7.16 13.98
CA GLU A 103 6.11 -7.25 13.38
C GLU A 103 7.26 -7.19 14.40
N PHE A 104 7.02 -6.70 15.62
CA PHE A 104 8.02 -6.77 16.67
C PHE A 104 8.55 -8.20 16.89
N TRP A 105 7.70 -9.21 16.70
CA TRP A 105 8.05 -10.63 16.81
C TRP A 105 8.52 -11.25 15.48
N SER A 106 8.95 -10.43 14.50
CA SER A 106 9.35 -10.90 13.16
C SER A 106 10.37 -12.03 13.17
N ARG A 107 11.33 -12.02 14.10
CA ARG A 107 12.31 -13.12 14.26
C ARG A 107 11.64 -14.46 14.58
N ALA A 108 10.64 -14.45 15.45
CA ALA A 108 9.87 -15.65 15.78
C ALA A 108 8.97 -16.06 14.61
N ILE A 109 8.36 -15.08 13.93
CA ILE A 109 7.52 -15.33 12.75
C ILE A 109 8.34 -15.96 11.62
N LEU A 110 9.54 -15.45 11.33
CA LEU A 110 10.44 -15.97 10.30
C LEU A 110 10.93 -17.39 10.59
N TYR A 111 11.05 -17.76 11.86
CA TYR A 111 11.38 -19.13 12.25
C TYR A 111 10.27 -20.12 11.86
N TRP A 112 9.01 -19.71 11.98
CA TRP A 112 7.85 -20.55 11.66
C TRP A 112 7.40 -20.46 10.20
N VAL A 113 7.53 -19.28 9.59
CA VAL A 113 7.02 -18.97 8.26
C VAL A 113 8.17 -18.45 7.38
N PRO A 114 8.76 -19.31 6.52
CA PRO A 114 9.73 -18.84 5.54
C PRO A 114 9.07 -17.87 4.55
N PHE A 115 9.85 -16.93 4.01
CA PHE A 115 9.38 -15.91 3.07
C PHE A 115 8.27 -14.99 3.58
N TYR A 116 8.11 -14.86 4.91
CA TYR A 116 7.12 -14.01 5.54
C TYR A 116 7.03 -12.60 4.92
N PHE A 117 8.17 -11.94 4.66
CA PHE A 117 8.16 -10.61 4.07
C PHE A 117 7.61 -10.53 2.65
N LEU A 118 7.74 -11.60 1.86
CA LEU A 118 7.09 -11.65 0.55
C LEU A 118 5.57 -11.68 0.71
N PHE A 119 5.07 -12.59 1.55
CA PHE A 119 3.64 -12.69 1.85
C PHE A 119 3.10 -11.40 2.45
N LYS A 120 3.81 -10.82 3.42
CA LYS A 120 3.49 -9.51 4.00
C LYS A 120 3.41 -8.44 2.92
N THR A 121 4.37 -8.37 2.01
CA THR A 121 4.37 -7.36 0.93
C THR A 121 3.16 -7.52 0.02
N VAL A 122 2.87 -8.74 -0.44
CA VAL A 122 1.68 -9.01 -1.28
C VAL A 122 0.40 -8.65 -0.53
N PHE A 123 0.32 -9.03 0.75
CA PHE A 123 -0.81 -8.72 1.60
C PHE A 123 -0.99 -7.20 1.79
N LEU A 124 0.09 -6.46 2.07
CA LEU A 124 0.08 -5.01 2.20
C LEU A 124 -0.36 -4.31 0.91
N LEU A 125 0.08 -4.79 -0.25
CA LEU A 125 -0.39 -4.28 -1.54
C LEU A 125 -1.87 -4.58 -1.75
N TYR A 126 -2.34 -5.78 -1.39
CA TYR A 126 -3.74 -6.16 -1.47
C TYR A 126 -4.65 -5.26 -0.62
N ILE A 127 -4.26 -4.95 0.62
CA ILE A 127 -5.06 -4.09 1.50
C ILE A 127 -4.84 -2.59 1.23
N GLY A 128 -3.68 -2.20 0.69
CA GLY A 128 -3.29 -0.81 0.46
C GLY A 128 -3.85 -0.19 -0.81
N ILE A 129 -4.42 -0.99 -1.72
CA ILE A 129 -5.13 -0.51 -2.90
C ILE A 129 -6.63 -0.39 -2.54
N PRO A 130 -7.21 0.84 -2.47
CA PRO A 130 -8.58 1.03 -2.00
C PRO A 130 -9.64 0.27 -2.82
N SER A 131 -9.43 0.13 -4.12
CA SER A 131 -10.36 -0.56 -5.03
C SER A 131 -10.50 -2.06 -4.77
N LEU A 132 -9.53 -2.69 -4.09
CA LEU A 132 -9.58 -4.10 -3.74
C LEU A 132 -10.41 -4.37 -2.48
N GLY A 133 -10.67 -3.34 -1.66
CA GLY A 133 -11.47 -3.45 -0.42
C GLY A 133 -10.84 -4.31 0.68
N GLY A 134 -9.60 -4.77 0.51
CA GLY A 134 -8.95 -5.72 1.42
C GLY A 134 -8.84 -5.21 2.86
N ALA A 135 -8.51 -3.92 3.04
CA ALA A 135 -8.42 -3.32 4.37
C ALA A 135 -9.73 -3.40 5.18
N LYS A 136 -10.87 -3.19 4.51
CA LYS A 136 -12.20 -3.28 5.13
C LYS A 136 -12.49 -4.69 5.62
N ILE A 137 -12.14 -5.70 4.82
CA ILE A 137 -12.34 -7.12 5.18
C ILE A 137 -11.55 -7.44 6.46
N VAL A 138 -10.28 -7.04 6.52
CA VAL A 138 -9.41 -7.30 7.68
C VAL A 138 -9.89 -6.54 8.91
N TYR A 139 -10.31 -5.29 8.74
CA TYR A 139 -10.85 -4.48 9.81
C TYR A 139 -12.09 -5.13 10.42
N GLU A 140 -13.09 -5.49 9.61
CA GLU A 140 -14.32 -6.12 10.08
C GLU A 140 -14.08 -7.47 10.76
N ALA A 141 -13.13 -8.26 10.24
CA ALA A 141 -12.86 -9.60 10.77
C ALA A 141 -12.02 -9.61 12.06
N VAL A 142 -11.03 -8.71 12.17
CA VAL A 142 -10.02 -8.78 13.25
C VAL A 142 -10.09 -7.57 14.17
N ILE A 143 -10.08 -6.36 13.61
CA ILE A 143 -9.89 -5.13 14.40
C ILE A 143 -11.20 -4.65 15.04
N ARG A 144 -12.32 -4.76 14.33
CA ARG A 144 -13.63 -4.37 14.81
C ARG A 144 -14.06 -5.14 16.06
N PRO A 145 -13.98 -6.48 16.15
CA PRO A 145 -14.36 -7.19 17.37
C PRO A 145 -13.46 -6.85 18.57
N LEU A 146 -12.16 -6.66 18.33
CA LEU A 146 -11.23 -6.22 19.37
C LEU A 146 -11.57 -4.81 19.85
N SER A 147 -11.76 -3.88 18.91
CA SER A 147 -11.97 -2.46 19.24
C SER A 147 -13.36 -2.18 19.81
N GLN A 148 -14.41 -2.90 19.43
CA GLN A 148 -15.76 -2.72 19.99
C GLN A 148 -15.83 -2.91 21.51
N THR A 149 -14.91 -3.69 22.09
CA THR A 149 -14.84 -3.93 23.53
C THR A 149 -14.18 -2.75 24.27
N TYR A 150 -13.30 -1.99 23.60
CA TYR A 150 -12.49 -0.92 24.22
C TYR A 150 -12.84 0.50 23.76
N ILE A 151 -13.47 0.65 22.58
CA ILE A 151 -14.00 1.94 22.13
C ILE A 151 -15.28 2.20 22.92
N VAL A 152 -15.12 2.89 24.05
CA VAL A 152 -16.22 3.38 24.86
C VAL A 152 -17.04 4.36 24.00
N LYS A 153 -18.35 4.16 23.90
CA LYS A 153 -19.30 5.18 23.41
C LYS A 153 -19.40 6.34 24.40
N ASN A 154 -18.27 6.97 24.73
CA ASN A 154 -18.25 8.14 25.59
C ASN A 154 -18.56 9.36 24.73
N ARG A 155 -19.76 9.93 24.91
CA ARG A 155 -20.19 11.12 24.17
C ARG A 155 -19.24 12.30 24.34
N SER A 156 -18.57 12.46 25.50
CA SER A 156 -17.63 13.56 25.70
C SER A 156 -16.35 13.39 24.89
N LEU A 157 -15.80 12.17 24.82
CA LEU A 157 -14.62 11.87 24.00
C LEU A 157 -14.94 12.01 22.51
N ASN A 158 -16.07 11.48 22.06
CA ASN A 158 -16.49 11.63 20.66
C ASN A 158 -16.67 13.10 20.29
N LYS A 159 -17.26 13.90 21.19
CA LYS A 159 -17.40 15.34 20.98
C LYS A 159 -16.04 16.02 20.92
N ALA A 160 -15.13 15.75 21.85
CA ALA A 160 -13.79 16.34 21.86
C ALA A 160 -12.97 16.00 20.61
N VAL A 161 -13.07 14.77 20.10
CA VAL A 161 -12.42 14.35 18.84
C VAL A 161 -13.02 15.10 17.65
N ASN A 162 -14.35 15.22 17.57
CA ASN A 162 -15.02 15.96 16.50
C ASN A 162 -14.67 17.45 16.54
N ASP A 163 -14.73 18.07 17.72
CA ASP A 163 -14.40 19.49 17.91
C ASP A 163 -12.93 19.75 17.51
N ALA A 164 -12.01 18.84 17.84
CA ALA A 164 -10.59 18.94 17.43
C ALA A 164 -10.39 18.75 15.93
N ALA A 165 -11.13 17.83 15.30
CA ALA A 165 -11.09 17.64 13.85
C ALA A 165 -11.63 18.86 13.10
N GLU A 166 -12.71 19.48 13.60
CA GLU A 166 -13.30 20.70 13.02
C GLU A 166 -12.39 21.93 13.18
N ALA A 167 -11.72 22.06 14.33
CA ALA A 167 -10.70 23.09 14.54
C ALA A 167 -9.52 22.92 13.57
N ALA A 168 -9.06 21.68 13.37
CA ALA A 168 -7.98 21.38 12.44
C ALA A 168 -8.37 21.68 10.98
N SER A 169 -9.58 21.29 10.54
CA SER A 169 -10.04 21.57 9.18
C SER A 169 -10.17 23.08 8.91
N THR A 170 -10.71 23.83 9.87
CA THR A 170 -10.88 25.29 9.74
C THR A 170 -9.54 26.03 9.66
N SER A 171 -8.50 25.52 10.32
CA SER A 171 -7.16 26.14 10.31
C SER A 171 -6.39 25.98 8.98
N VAL A 172 -6.83 25.06 8.12
CA VAL A 172 -6.17 24.73 6.85
C VAL A 172 -6.78 25.48 5.65
N GLU A 173 -7.97 26.06 5.78
CA GLU A 173 -8.67 26.80 4.70
C GLU A 173 -8.21 28.28 4.53
N ILE A 174 -6.94 28.62 4.82
CA ILE A 174 -6.37 29.98 4.65
C ILE A 174 -5.61 30.10 3.33
#